data_AF-A0A3S0W1S8-F1
#
_entry.id   AF-A0A3S0W1S8-F1
#
_cell.length_a   1.000
_cell.length_b   1.000
_cell.length_c   1.000
_cell.angle_alpha   90.00
_cell.angle_beta   90.00
_cell.angle_gamma   90.00
#
_symmetry.space_group_name_H-M   'P 1'
#
loop_
_entity.id
_entity.type
_entity.pdbx_description
1 polymer ?
#
loop_
_entity_poly.entity_id
_entity_poly.type
_entity_poly.pdbx_seq_one_letter_code
_entity_poly.pdbx_strand_id
1 'polypeptide(L)'
;MKYKYKLVILLMATALIGGCRNVNLTEGIESFRAQDYRRAFIRLKPEAEKGQPDAQYAIGYMYYYGQGVIEDRRKAWFWINKAASLRQKDALAAVQILNQGTMEKRKIFESADLQHFPVHKDMY
;
A
#
# COMPACT_ATOMS: atom_id res chain seq x y z
N MET A 1 -47.92 -15.39 -1.48
CA MET A 1 -46.57 -15.99 -1.53
C MET A 1 -45.48 -15.06 -2.11
N LYS A 2 -45.50 -13.73 -1.83
CA LYS A 2 -44.54 -12.76 -2.42
C LYS A 2 -43.49 -12.21 -1.44
N TYR A 3 -43.60 -12.53 -0.14
CA TYR A 3 -42.74 -11.96 0.91
C TYR A 3 -41.60 -12.89 1.37
N LYS A 4 -41.68 -14.20 1.08
CA LYS A 4 -40.62 -15.17 1.45
C LYS A 4 -39.30 -14.89 0.73
N TYR A 5 -39.33 -14.51 -0.55
CA TYR A 5 -38.13 -14.21 -1.33
C TYR A 5 -37.49 -12.86 -0.98
N LYS A 6 -38.27 -11.82 -0.61
CA LYS A 6 -37.72 -10.54 -0.16
C LYS A 6 -36.93 -10.66 1.16
N LEU A 7 -37.36 -11.54 2.07
CA LEU A 7 -36.68 -11.80 3.34
C LEU A 7 -35.37 -12.60 3.16
N VAL A 8 -35.34 -13.56 2.23
CA VAL A 8 -34.14 -14.36 1.93
C VAL A 8 -33.06 -13.54 1.21
N ILE A 9 -33.45 -12.60 0.35
CA ILE A 9 -32.51 -11.69 -0.32
C ILE A 9 -31.87 -10.70 0.68
N LEU A 10 -32.60 -10.29 1.72
CA LEU A 10 -32.07 -9.42 2.77
C LEU A 10 -31.03 -10.12 3.67
N LEU A 11 -31.17 -11.44 3.88
CA LEU A 11 -30.22 -12.24 4.69
C LEU A 11 -28.95 -12.64 3.92
N MET A 12 -28.96 -12.67 2.59
CA MET A 12 -27.73 -12.85 1.80
C MET A 12 -26.89 -11.58 1.69
N ALA A 13 -27.48 -10.39 1.90
CA ALA A 13 -26.77 -9.11 1.81
C ALA A 13 -25.91 -8.80 3.05
N THR A 14 -26.19 -9.40 4.21
CA THR A 14 -25.43 -9.16 5.45
C THR A 14 -24.19 -10.05 5.60
N ALA A 15 -24.02 -11.07 4.77
CA ALA A 15 -22.86 -11.97 4.80
C ALA A 15 -21.58 -11.36 4.18
N LEU A 16 -21.63 -10.11 3.69
CA LEU A 16 -20.48 -9.42 3.11
C LEU A 16 -19.62 -8.63 4.11
N ILE A 17 -20.00 -8.60 5.40
CA ILE A 17 -19.19 -7.94 6.44
C ILE A 17 -18.48 -8.99 7.29
N GLY A 18 -17.99 -10.06 6.64
CA GLY A 18 -16.80 -10.74 7.11
C GLY A 18 -15.61 -9.82 6.81
N GLY A 19 -15.43 -8.77 7.61
CA GLY A 19 -14.26 -7.91 7.54
C GLY A 19 -13.03 -8.80 7.64
N CYS A 20 -12.37 -9.05 6.51
CA CYS A 20 -11.07 -9.70 6.52
C CYS A 20 -10.16 -8.75 7.28
N ARG A 21 -9.94 -9.03 8.58
CA ARG A 21 -8.82 -8.47 9.32
C ARG A 21 -7.59 -8.81 8.49
N ASN A 22 -7.05 -7.82 7.81
CA ASN A 22 -6.01 -8.06 6.81
C ASN A 22 -4.65 -8.14 7.53
N VAL A 23 -4.46 -9.23 8.26
CA VAL A 23 -3.29 -9.48 9.13
C VAL A 23 -1.98 -9.28 8.37
N ASN A 24 -1.97 -9.64 7.08
CA ASN A 24 -0.80 -9.51 6.22
C ASN A 24 -0.38 -8.05 5.98
N LEU A 25 -1.33 -7.11 5.88
CA LEU A 25 -1.00 -5.70 5.68
C LEU A 25 -0.31 -5.13 6.91
N THR A 26 -0.91 -5.32 8.09
CA THR A 26 -0.36 -4.80 9.35
C THR A 26 1.00 -5.42 9.65
N GLU A 27 1.13 -6.75 9.57
CA GLU A 27 2.40 -7.46 9.78
C GLU A 27 3.47 -7.01 8.77
N GLY A 28 3.07 -6.77 7.52
CA GLY A 28 3.95 -6.27 6.47
C GLY A 28 4.48 -4.86 6.76
N ILE A 29 3.61 -3.94 7.20
CA ILE A 29 4.00 -2.58 7.56
C ILE A 29 4.86 -2.56 8.83
N GLU A 30 4.56 -3.40 9.82
CA GLU A 30 5.39 -3.56 11.02
C GLU A 30 6.79 -4.07 10.66
N SER A 31 6.86 -5.10 9.82
CA SER A 31 8.14 -5.63 9.32
C SER A 31 8.93 -4.56 8.54
N PHE A 32 8.24 -3.74 7.75
CA PHE A 32 8.86 -2.64 7.01
C PHE A 32 9.49 -1.61 7.95
N ARG A 33 8.79 -1.22 9.02
CA ARG A 33 9.30 -0.30 10.04
C ARG A 33 10.44 -0.88 10.87
N ALA A 34 10.37 -2.19 11.12
CA ALA A 34 11.46 -2.94 11.76
C ALA A 34 12.67 -3.15 10.84
N GLN A 35 12.67 -2.59 9.63
CA GLN A 35 13.70 -2.75 8.60
C GLN A 35 13.89 -4.20 8.14
N ASP A 36 12.96 -5.10 8.45
CA ASP A 36 12.89 -6.45 7.89
C ASP A 36 12.19 -6.40 6.53
N TYR A 37 12.86 -5.76 5.58
CA TYR A 37 12.34 -5.50 4.25
C TYR A 37 12.03 -6.79 3.48
N ARG A 38 12.75 -7.88 3.74
CA ARG A 38 12.46 -9.15 3.06
C ARG A 38 11.11 -9.72 3.49
N ARG A 39 10.82 -9.75 4.80
CA ARG A 39 9.51 -10.19 5.29
C ARG A 39 8.42 -9.21 4.92
N ALA A 40 8.69 -7.91 5.04
CA ALA A 40 7.78 -6.85 4.61
C ALA A 40 7.34 -7.05 3.16
N PHE A 41 8.29 -7.31 2.25
CA PHE A 41 7.99 -7.47 0.83
C PHE A 41 7.02 -8.64 0.59
N ILE A 42 7.30 -9.78 1.22
CA ILE A 42 6.50 -11.00 1.07
C ILE A 42 5.05 -10.76 1.52
N ARG A 43 4.86 -10.04 2.63
CA ARG A 43 3.54 -9.74 3.18
C ARG A 43 2.80 -8.63 2.44
N LEU A 44 3.52 -7.59 2.01
CA LEU A 44 2.94 -6.43 1.36
C LEU A 44 2.65 -6.67 -0.13
N LYS A 45 3.42 -7.52 -0.82
CA LYS A 45 3.21 -7.81 -2.25
C LYS A 45 1.78 -8.22 -2.60
N PRO A 46 1.17 -9.22 -1.96
CA PRO A 46 -0.21 -9.58 -2.27
C PRO A 46 -1.18 -8.43 -1.94
N GLU A 47 -0.91 -7.62 -0.92
CA GLU A 47 -1.76 -6.49 -0.57
C GLU A 47 -1.67 -5.34 -1.57
N ALA A 48 -0.47 -5.08 -2.10
CA ALA A 48 -0.26 -4.10 -3.16
C ALA A 48 -0.99 -4.52 -4.45
N GLU A 49 -0.97 -5.81 -4.76
CA GLU A 49 -1.69 -6.40 -5.90
C GLU A 49 -3.21 -6.28 -5.73
N LYS A 50 -3.73 -6.45 -4.50
CA LYS A 50 -5.14 -6.24 -4.15
C LYS A 50 -5.59 -4.77 -4.21
N GLY A 51 -4.68 -3.83 -4.43
CA GLY A 51 -5.04 -2.42 -4.52
C GLY A 51 -4.82 -1.62 -3.24
N GLN A 52 -4.20 -2.19 -2.20
CA GLN A 52 -3.96 -1.44 -0.96
C GLN A 52 -2.92 -0.34 -1.19
N PRO A 53 -3.29 0.95 -1.06
CA PRO A 53 -2.39 2.07 -1.39
C PRO A 53 -1.12 2.07 -0.53
N ASP A 54 -1.23 1.73 0.75
CA ASP A 54 -0.09 1.69 1.68
C ASP A 54 0.91 0.61 1.31
N ALA A 55 0.44 -0.57 0.92
CA ALA A 55 1.30 -1.65 0.44
C ALA A 55 1.96 -1.31 -0.91
N GLN A 56 1.22 -0.67 -1.81
CA GLN A 56 1.75 -0.21 -3.10
C GLN A 56 2.87 0.81 -2.91
N TYR A 57 2.67 1.77 -2.01
CA TYR A 57 3.69 2.75 -1.68
C TYR A 57 4.93 2.12 -1.05
N ALA A 58 4.74 1.24 -0.07
CA ALA A 58 5.83 0.52 0.59
C ALA A 58 6.68 -0.29 -0.41
N ILE A 59 6.03 -1.04 -1.29
CA ILE A 59 6.73 -1.78 -2.34
C ILE A 59 7.43 -0.85 -3.33
N GLY A 60 6.79 0.25 -3.68
CA GLY A 60 7.38 1.30 -4.48
C GLY A 60 8.70 1.81 -3.88
N TYR A 61 8.70 2.11 -2.59
CA TYR A 61 9.87 2.50 -1.82
C TYR A 61 10.95 1.41 -1.82
N MET A 62 10.58 0.15 -1.59
CA MET A 62 11.51 -0.98 -1.53
C MET A 62 12.20 -1.22 -2.86
N TYR A 63 11.46 -1.13 -3.97
CA TYR A 63 12.05 -1.19 -5.31
C TYR A 63 12.92 0.02 -5.63
N TYR A 64 12.58 1.21 -5.10
CA TYR A 64 13.38 2.41 -5.32
C TYR A 64 14.76 2.31 -4.69
N TYR A 65 14.85 1.69 -3.52
CA TYR A 65 16.07 1.56 -2.74
C TYR A 65 16.77 0.20 -2.82
N GLY A 66 16.15 -0.77 -3.48
CA GLY A 66 16.64 -2.15 -3.44
C GLY A 66 16.63 -2.75 -2.03
N GLN A 67 15.65 -2.37 -1.20
CA GLN A 67 15.53 -2.88 0.16
C GLN A 67 14.71 -4.16 0.19
N GLY A 68 15.37 -5.28 0.53
CA GLY A 68 14.76 -6.61 0.52
C GLY A 68 14.49 -7.17 -0.89
N VAL A 69 14.71 -6.37 -1.94
CA VAL A 69 14.55 -6.72 -3.36
C VAL A 69 15.64 -6.06 -4.19
N ILE A 70 15.79 -6.47 -5.45
CA ILE A 70 16.69 -5.78 -6.39
C ILE A 70 16.09 -4.42 -6.73
N GLU A 71 16.92 -3.37 -6.71
CA GLU A 71 16.52 -2.01 -7.11
C GLU A 71 15.94 -2.02 -8.53
N ASP A 72 14.73 -1.49 -8.67
CA ASP A 72 14.06 -1.32 -9.96
C ASP A 72 13.20 -0.05 -9.93
N ARG A 73 13.80 1.05 -10.37
CA ARG A 73 13.14 2.37 -10.37
C ARG A 73 11.89 2.42 -11.26
N ARG A 74 11.81 1.58 -12.30
CA ARG A 74 10.61 1.54 -13.16
C ARG A 74 9.45 0.91 -12.40
N LYS A 75 9.71 -0.19 -11.69
CA LYS A 75 8.70 -0.81 -10.80
C LYS A 75 8.34 0.12 -9.66
N ALA A 76 9.32 0.79 -9.05
CA ALA A 76 9.07 1.79 -8.02
C ALA A 76 8.08 2.85 -8.50
N TRP A 77 8.36 3.47 -9.64
CA TRP A 77 7.50 4.50 -10.23
C TRP A 77 6.10 3.97 -10.56
N PHE A 78 6.00 2.76 -11.09
CA PHE A 78 4.72 2.10 -11.36
C PHE A 78 3.87 1.97 -10.09
N TRP A 79 4.44 1.41 -9.01
CA TRP A 79 3.69 1.17 -7.77
C TRP A 79 3.33 2.46 -7.04
N ILE A 80 4.23 3.44 -7.02
CA ILE A 80 3.99 4.76 -6.40
C ILE A 80 2.89 5.52 -7.14
N ASN A 81 2.89 5.52 -8.48
CA ASN A 81 1.79 6.15 -9.24
C ASN A 81 0.46 5.45 -9.00
N LYS A 82 0.46 4.12 -8.84
CA LYS A 82 -0.75 3.38 -8.52
C LYS A 82 -1.31 3.80 -7.15
N ALA A 83 -0.46 3.92 -6.14
CA ALA A 83 -0.84 4.43 -4.82
C ALA A 83 -1.34 5.88 -4.89
N ALA A 84 -0.67 6.75 -5.65
CA ALA A 84 -1.06 8.14 -5.84
C ALA A 84 -2.42 8.29 -6.54
N SER A 85 -2.72 7.41 -7.51
CA SER A 85 -4.02 7.37 -8.20
C SER A 85 -5.19 7.06 -7.26
N LEU A 86 -4.91 6.32 -6.18
CA LEU A 86 -5.85 6.02 -5.09
C LEU A 86 -5.89 7.12 -4.02
N ARG A 87 -5.38 8.32 -4.34
CA ARG A 87 -5.31 9.50 -3.46
C ARG A 87 -4.56 9.27 -2.16
N GLN A 88 -3.61 8.34 -2.13
CA GLN A 88 -2.71 8.21 -1.00
C GLN A 88 -1.80 9.44 -0.93
N LYS A 89 -1.83 10.14 0.20
CA LYS A 89 -1.15 11.44 0.37
C LYS A 89 0.37 11.32 0.22
N ASP A 90 0.96 10.27 0.77
CA ASP A 90 2.41 10.05 0.72
C ASP A 90 2.89 9.72 -0.69
N ALA A 91 2.17 8.86 -1.42
CA ALA A 91 2.46 8.63 -2.82
C ALA A 91 2.22 9.87 -3.70
N LEU A 92 1.19 10.68 -3.43
CA LEU A 92 0.97 11.93 -4.17
C LEU A 92 2.15 12.89 -4.00
N ALA A 93 2.64 13.06 -2.77
CA ALA A 93 3.84 13.85 -2.50
C ALA A 93 5.05 13.24 -3.22
N ALA A 94 5.25 11.93 -3.13
CA ALA A 94 6.33 11.24 -3.81
C ALA A 94 6.27 11.41 -5.34
N VAL A 95 5.09 11.33 -5.97
CA VAL A 95 4.89 11.56 -7.42
C VAL A 95 5.18 13.00 -7.80
N GLN A 96 4.69 13.98 -7.02
CA GLN A 96 4.95 15.40 -7.28
C GLN A 96 6.45 15.68 -7.28
N ILE A 97 7.14 15.14 -6.28
CA ILE A 97 8.59 15.26 -6.15
C ILE A 97 9.33 14.53 -7.29
N LEU A 98 8.87 13.33 -7.65
CA LEU A 98 9.42 12.55 -8.77
C LEU A 98 9.21 13.22 -10.14
N ASN A 99 8.13 13.99 -10.32
CA ASN A 99 7.80 14.68 -11.57
C ASN A 99 8.46 16.06 -11.69
N GLN A 100 8.73 16.73 -10.56
CA GLN A 100 9.31 18.07 -10.52
C GLN A 100 10.86 18.09 -10.67
N GLY A 101 11.53 16.93 -10.52
CA GLY A 101 12.99 16.82 -10.59
C GLY A 101 13.50 16.15 -11.87
N THR A 102 14.18 16.91 -12.72
CA THR A 102 14.99 16.45 -13.85
C THR A 102 15.99 15.37 -13.44
N MET A 103 15.72 14.08 -13.70
CA MET A 103 16.68 12.95 -13.83
C MET A 103 17.80 12.75 -12.78
N GLU A 104 17.93 13.58 -11.75
CA GLU A 104 18.81 13.47 -10.57
C GLU A 104 18.15 12.54 -9.54
N LYS A 105 17.72 11.38 -10.06
CA LYS A 105 16.83 10.37 -9.49
C LYS A 105 17.35 9.69 -8.20
N ARG A 106 18.27 10.25 -7.42
CA ARG A 106 19.06 9.44 -6.46
C ARG A 106 18.92 9.81 -4.98
N LYS A 107 18.63 11.06 -4.63
CA LYS A 107 18.74 11.52 -3.23
C LYS A 107 17.43 11.94 -2.56
N ILE A 108 16.32 11.96 -3.29
CA ILE A 108 15.13 12.67 -2.79
C ILE A 108 14.35 11.86 -1.75
N PHE A 109 14.21 10.56 -1.95
CA PHE A 109 13.65 9.71 -0.89
C PHE A 109 14.59 9.64 0.31
N GLU A 110 15.88 10.01 0.17
CA GLU A 110 16.95 9.84 1.16
C GLU A 110 16.96 11.05 2.11
N SER A 111 16.56 12.23 1.59
CA SER A 111 16.39 13.46 2.35
C SER A 111 14.97 13.68 2.90
N ALA A 112 13.96 13.02 2.33
CA ALA A 112 12.60 13.08 2.85
C ALA A 112 12.47 12.03 3.96
N ASP A 113 12.41 12.48 5.21
CA ASP A 113 12.07 11.65 6.37
C ASP A 113 10.66 11.05 6.18
N LEU A 114 10.59 9.94 5.44
CA LEU A 114 9.39 9.13 5.23
C LEU A 114 9.06 8.29 6.47
N GLN A 115 9.38 8.81 7.65
CA GLN A 115 9.21 8.17 8.96
C GLN A 115 7.74 8.01 9.36
N HIS A 116 6.82 8.62 8.62
CA HIS A 116 5.40 8.42 8.81
C HIS A 116 4.86 7.57 7.67
N PHE A 117 4.98 6.24 7.80
CA PHE A 117 3.82 5.42 7.50
C PHE A 117 2.81 5.74 8.60
N PRO A 118 1.76 6.56 8.42
CA PRO A 118 0.67 6.50 9.37
C PRO A 118 0.06 5.11 9.23
N VAL A 119 0.17 4.27 10.27
CA VAL A 119 -0.97 3.38 10.49
C VAL A 119 -2.05 4.39 10.82
N HIS A 120 -3.07 4.55 9.97
CA HIS A 120 -4.31 5.15 10.46
C HIS A 120 -4.78 4.22 11.58
N LYS A 121 -4.39 4.56 12.83
CA LYS A 121 -4.85 3.89 14.06
C LYS A 121 -6.35 4.10 14.29
N ASP A 122 -6.98 4.87 13.41
CA ASP A 122 -8.37 5.31 13.50
C ASP A 122 -9.29 4.52 12.55
N MET A 123 -8.86 3.36 12.03
CA MET A 123 -9.74 2.41 11.33
C MET A 123 -9.98 1.13 12.14
N TYR A 124 -10.23 1.30 13.43
CA TYR A 124 -10.97 0.35 14.29
C TYR A 124 -12.04 1.10 15.07
#